data_AF-A0A1A6GSG1-F1
#
_entry.id   AF-A0A1A6GSG1-F1
#
_cell.length_a   1.000
_cell.length_b   1.000
_cell.length_c   1.000
_cell.angle_alpha   90.00
_cell.angle_beta   90.00
_cell.angle_gamma   90.00
#
_symmetry.space_group_name_H-M   'P 1'
#
loop_
_entity.id
_entity.type
_entity.pdbx_description
1 polymer ?
#
loop_
_entity_poly.entity_id
_entity_poly.type
_entity_poly.pdbx_seq_one_letter_code
_entity_poly.pdbx_strand_id
1 'polypeptide(L)'
;MGYGVRPDEQNTEKQSVDQSTPEDVGRVTPESKIVIDRNALIPKMLTLNVGDEFCGVVAHIQTPEDFFCQQLQSGHKLAELQESLSEYCGQVTPRSDFYPTIGDVCCAQFS
;
A
#
# COMPACT_ATOMS: atom_id res chain seq x y z
N MET A 1 -7.99 -10.84 42.01
CA MET A 1 -9.33 -10.75 41.38
C MET A 1 -9.16 -11.38 40.00
N GLY A 2 -9.47 -12.66 39.76
CA GLY A 2 -10.84 -13.18 39.51
C GLY A 2 -11.36 -12.55 38.21
N TYR A 3 -11.61 -13.25 37.09
CA TYR A 3 -12.25 -14.56 36.90
C TYR A 3 -11.79 -15.23 35.60
N GLY A 4 -11.87 -16.56 35.54
CA GLY A 4 -11.84 -17.35 34.30
C GLY A 4 -13.22 -17.89 33.94
N VAL A 5 -13.38 -18.28 32.67
CA VAL A 5 -14.29 -19.35 32.19
C VAL A 5 -13.68 -19.93 30.89
N ARG A 6 -13.60 -21.26 30.81
CA ARG A 6 -13.55 -22.10 29.58
C ARG A 6 -14.60 -23.21 29.78
N PRO A 7 -14.85 -24.09 28.80
CA PRO A 7 -15.48 -23.92 27.48
C PRO A 7 -16.85 -24.66 27.45
N ASP A 8 -17.56 -24.67 26.32
CA ASP A 8 -18.55 -25.73 26.05
C ASP A 8 -18.31 -26.34 24.67
N GLU A 9 -18.09 -27.64 24.66
CA GLU A 9 -18.04 -28.54 23.51
C GLU A 9 -19.47 -28.90 23.07
N GLN A 10 -19.72 -28.95 21.77
CA GLN A 10 -20.62 -29.97 21.22
C GLN A 10 -20.27 -30.30 19.77
N ASN A 11 -19.89 -31.57 19.60
CA ASN A 11 -19.68 -32.34 18.38
C ASN A 11 -21.02 -32.67 17.70
N THR A 12 -21.11 -32.61 16.36
CA THR A 12 -21.89 -33.55 15.54
C THR A 12 -21.40 -33.53 14.07
N GLU A 13 -20.81 -34.64 13.63
CA GLU A 13 -20.59 -35.01 12.22
C GLU A 13 -21.88 -34.96 11.38
N LYS A 14 -21.78 -34.47 10.12
CA LYS A 14 -22.48 -35.07 8.96
C LYS A 14 -21.68 -34.88 7.66
N GLN A 15 -21.43 -36.00 6.99
CA GLN A 15 -20.95 -36.12 5.61
C GLN A 15 -21.88 -35.41 4.61
N SER A 16 -21.30 -34.85 3.55
CA SER A 16 -21.89 -34.89 2.20
C SER A 16 -20.79 -34.71 1.15
N VAL A 17 -20.60 -35.77 0.37
CA VAL A 17 -19.90 -35.76 -0.91
C VAL A 17 -20.80 -35.03 -1.91
N ASP A 18 -20.25 -34.06 -2.65
CA ASP A 18 -20.73 -33.85 -4.02
C ASP A 18 -19.60 -33.38 -4.93
N GLN A 19 -19.66 -33.88 -6.15
CA GLN A 19 -18.62 -33.94 -7.15
C GLN A 19 -19.02 -33.02 -8.31
N SER A 20 -18.21 -32.04 -8.69
CA SER A 20 -18.29 -31.44 -10.03
C SER A 20 -16.96 -30.83 -10.48
N THR A 21 -16.52 -31.31 -11.63
CA THR A 21 -15.41 -30.90 -12.51
C THR A 21 -15.79 -29.66 -13.35
N PRO A 22 -14.96 -29.16 -14.29
CA PRO A 22 -13.64 -28.54 -14.14
C PRO A 22 -13.59 -27.16 -14.87
N GLU A 23 -12.44 -26.48 -14.80
CA GLU A 23 -12.02 -25.36 -15.68
C GLU A 23 -12.84 -24.05 -15.64
N ASP A 24 -12.45 -23.12 -14.74
CA ASP A 24 -12.57 -21.69 -15.07
C ASP A 24 -11.21 -21.21 -15.55
N VAL A 25 -11.08 -21.22 -16.87
CA VAL A 25 -10.00 -20.62 -17.64
C VAL A 25 -9.68 -19.27 -17.03
N GLY A 26 -8.43 -19.16 -16.54
CA GLY A 26 -7.89 -17.94 -15.97
C GLY A 26 -8.27 -16.76 -16.84
N ARG A 27 -9.16 -15.93 -16.30
CA ARG A 27 -9.45 -14.62 -16.85
C ARG A 27 -8.23 -13.75 -16.57
N VAL A 28 -7.20 -13.93 -17.39
CA VAL A 28 -6.11 -12.99 -17.52
C VAL A 28 -6.75 -11.71 -18.05
N THR A 29 -7.07 -10.80 -17.14
CA THR A 29 -7.46 -9.46 -17.50
C THR A 29 -6.29 -8.88 -18.31
N PRO A 30 -6.57 -8.28 -19.48
CA PRO A 30 -5.52 -7.71 -20.29
C PRO A 30 -4.85 -6.64 -19.45
N GLU A 31 -3.52 -6.73 -19.30
CA GLU A 31 -2.71 -5.63 -18.79
C GLU A 31 -3.13 -4.39 -19.60
N SER A 32 -3.87 -3.50 -18.95
CA SER A 32 -4.12 -2.19 -19.50
C SER A 32 -2.74 -1.52 -19.56
N LYS A 33 -2.09 -1.59 -20.73
CA LYS A 33 -0.88 -0.81 -21.00
C LYS A 33 -1.32 0.63 -21.08
N ILE A 34 -1.43 1.26 -19.91
CA ILE A 34 -1.63 2.70 -19.80
C ILE A 34 -0.34 3.32 -20.35
N VAL A 35 -0.44 3.96 -21.51
CA VAL A 35 0.63 4.81 -22.03
C VAL A 35 0.58 6.09 -21.20
N ILE A 36 1.55 6.27 -20.31
CA ILE A 36 1.61 7.43 -19.41
C ILE A 36 2.57 8.46 -20.01
N ASP A 37 2.09 9.69 -20.19
CA ASP A 37 2.96 10.83 -20.47
C ASP A 37 3.82 11.12 -19.24
N ARG A 38 5.15 11.15 -19.42
CA ARG A 38 6.10 11.42 -18.32
C ARG A 38 5.86 12.78 -17.68
N ASN A 39 5.35 13.75 -18.42
CA ASN A 39 5.01 15.06 -17.86
C ASN A 39 3.86 14.99 -16.85
N ALA A 40 3.06 13.93 -16.86
CA ALA A 40 2.01 13.69 -15.88
C ALA A 40 2.53 13.11 -14.56
N LEU A 41 3.81 12.70 -14.47
CA LEU A 41 4.40 12.06 -13.30
C LEU A 41 5.12 13.04 -12.35
N ILE A 42 4.82 14.34 -12.43
CA ILE A 42 5.44 15.35 -11.58
C ILE A 42 4.83 15.30 -10.16
N PRO A 43 5.65 15.06 -9.10
CA PRO A 43 5.18 15.12 -7.73
C PRO A 43 4.66 16.50 -7.35
N LYS A 44 3.60 16.54 -6.56
CA LYS A 44 3.15 17.77 -5.92
C LYS A 44 3.95 18.00 -4.65
N MET A 45 4.54 19.17 -4.52
CA MET A 45 5.25 19.58 -3.31
C MET A 45 4.29 20.24 -2.31
N LEU A 46 4.52 20.00 -1.02
CA LEU A 46 3.84 20.75 0.03
C LEU A 46 4.28 22.22 -0.04
N THR A 47 3.32 23.13 -0.13
CA THR A 47 3.58 24.56 -0.07
C THR A 47 3.70 24.99 1.38
N LEU A 48 4.82 25.60 1.73
CA LEU A 48 5.10 26.15 3.06
C LEU A 48 5.60 27.57 2.91
N ASN A 49 5.13 28.46 3.77
CA ASN A 49 5.53 29.87 3.82
C ASN A 49 6.30 30.15 5.11
N VAL A 50 7.07 31.24 5.09
CA VAL A 50 7.78 31.71 6.27
C VAL A 50 6.75 32.13 7.33
N GLY A 51 6.89 31.57 8.53
CA GLY A 51 5.96 31.79 9.63
C GLY A 51 4.83 30.77 9.72
N ASP A 52 4.74 29.81 8.78
CA ASP A 52 3.80 28.71 8.91
C ASP A 52 4.16 27.83 10.11
N GLU A 53 3.15 27.54 10.93
CA GLU A 53 3.25 26.61 12.06
C GLU A 53 2.35 25.40 11.78
N PHE A 54 2.85 24.20 12.10
CA PHE A 54 2.05 22.98 12.00
C PHE A 54 2.43 21.98 13.09
N CYS A 55 1.43 21.23 13.57
CA CYS A 55 1.66 20.05 14.38
C CYS A 55 2.22 18.94 13.48
N GLY A 56 3.40 18.42 13.83
CA GLY A 56 4.07 17.38 13.05
C GLY A 56 4.83 16.39 13.90
N VAL A 57 5.36 15.37 13.23
CA VAL A 57 6.25 14.37 13.80
C VAL A 57 7.54 14.34 12.99
N VAL A 58 8.66 14.08 13.65
CA VAL A 58 9.94 13.85 12.98
C VAL A 58 9.95 12.40 12.49
N ALA A 59 9.94 12.20 11.18
CA ALA A 59 9.78 10.88 10.55
C ALA A 59 11.13 10.21 10.25
N HIS A 60 12.17 11.00 9.98
CA HIS A 60 13.52 10.51 9.74
C HIS A 60 14.56 11.55 10.18
N ILE A 61 15.67 11.10 10.76
CA ILE A 61 16.76 11.96 11.25
C ILE A 61 18.08 11.38 10.74
N GLN A 62 18.83 12.17 9.99
CA GLN A 62 20.24 11.88 9.69
C GLN A 62 21.14 12.67 10.63
N THR A 63 20.88 13.97 10.76
CA THR A 63 21.60 14.90 11.63
C THR A 63 20.64 16.00 12.13
N PRO A 64 21.04 16.84 13.09
CA PRO A 64 20.23 18.01 13.48
C PRO A 64 19.98 19.00 12.33
N GLU A 65 20.86 19.05 11.32
CA GLU A 65 20.68 19.89 10.13
C GLU A 65 19.95 19.19 8.97
N ASP A 66 19.80 17.87 9.02
CA ASP A 66 19.20 17.05 7.96
C ASP A 66 18.22 16.00 8.53
N PHE A 67 16.94 16.35 8.50
CA PHE A 67 15.84 15.53 8.98
C PHE A 67 14.56 15.84 8.20
N PHE A 68 13.59 14.93 8.29
CA PHE A 68 12.29 15.05 7.61
C PHE A 68 11.15 15.06 8.63
N CYS A 69 10.23 15.99 8.45
CA CYS A 69 8.99 16.09 9.22
C CYS A 69 7.78 15.72 8.37
N GLN A 70 6.75 15.20 9.03
CA GLN A 70 5.43 14.94 8.45
C GLN A 70 4.36 15.70 9.22
N GLN A 71 3.43 16.34 8.50
CA GLN A 71 2.31 17.04 9.11
C GLN A 71 1.31 16.03 9.67
N LEU A 72 0.89 16.17 10.93
CA LEU A 72 0.02 15.20 11.59
C LEU A 72 -1.32 15.00 10.84
N GLN A 73 -1.86 16.09 10.29
CA GLN A 73 -3.09 16.10 9.49
C GLN A 73 -2.99 15.30 8.17
N SER A 74 -1.78 15.00 7.69
CA SER A 74 -1.56 14.22 6.46
C SER A 74 -1.56 12.71 6.69
N GLY A 75 -1.53 12.25 7.95
CA GLY A 75 -1.37 10.83 8.30
C GLY A 75 -2.42 9.92 7.66
N HIS A 76 -3.70 10.30 7.72
CA HIS A 76 -4.78 9.51 7.10
C HIS A 76 -4.62 9.39 5.58
N LYS A 77 -4.35 10.52 4.90
CA LYS A 77 -4.17 10.55 3.45
C LYS A 77 -2.96 9.73 3.00
N LEU A 78 -1.90 9.71 3.81
CA LEU A 78 -0.73 8.88 3.55
C LEU A 78 -1.04 7.39 3.71
N ALA A 79 -1.80 7.00 4.74
CA ALA A 79 -2.23 5.62 4.94
C ALA A 79 -3.12 5.12 3.79
N GLU A 80 -4.10 5.94 3.35
CA GLU A 80 -4.93 5.65 2.18
C GLU A 80 -4.09 5.45 0.90
N LEU A 81 -3.07 6.31 0.71
CA LEU A 81 -2.15 6.17 -0.41
C LEU A 81 -1.34 4.87 -0.32
N GLN A 82 -0.84 4.51 0.86
CA GLN A 82 -0.08 3.27 1.07
C GLN A 82 -0.92 2.03 0.77
N GLU A 83 -2.19 2.02 1.20
CA GLU A 83 -3.14 0.94 0.88
C GLU A 83 -3.39 0.85 -0.63
N SER A 84 -3.63 1.99 -1.28
CA SER A 84 -3.83 2.05 -2.74
C SER A 84 -2.60 1.56 -3.52
N LEU A 85 -1.40 1.93 -3.05
CA LEU A 85 -0.14 1.46 -3.64
C LEU A 85 0.05 -0.05 -3.45
N SER A 86 -0.31 -0.58 -2.28
CA SER A 86 -0.25 -2.01 -1.99
C SER A 86 -1.20 -2.80 -2.90
N GLU A 87 -2.44 -2.33 -3.06
CA GLU A 87 -3.42 -2.94 -3.96
C GLU A 87 -2.95 -2.91 -5.42
N TYR A 88 -2.47 -1.75 -5.90
CA TYR A 88 -1.97 -1.60 -7.26
C TYR A 88 -0.76 -2.50 -7.52
N CYS A 89 0.27 -2.42 -6.68
CA CYS A 89 1.51 -3.18 -6.88
C CYS A 89 1.31 -4.69 -6.69
N GLY A 90 0.34 -5.10 -5.86
CA GLY A 90 -0.02 -6.52 -5.69
C GLY A 90 -0.68 -7.14 -6.92
N GLN A 91 -1.32 -6.32 -7.77
CA GLN A 91 -1.95 -6.77 -9.02
C GLN A 91 -1.01 -6.69 -10.22
N VAL A 92 0.00 -5.82 -10.18
CA VAL A 92 0.96 -5.64 -11.26
C VAL A 92 2.00 -6.76 -11.23
N THR A 93 2.15 -7.48 -12.34
CA THR A 93 3.25 -8.44 -12.50
C THR A 93 4.58 -7.68 -12.62
N PRO A 94 5.60 -7.98 -11.79
CA PRO A 94 6.90 -7.33 -11.91
C PRO A 94 7.47 -7.48 -13.32
N ARG A 95 7.74 -6.34 -13.96
CA ARG A 95 8.27 -6.30 -15.32
C ARG A 95 9.79 -6.36 -15.32
N SER A 96 10.36 -7.31 -16.05
CA SER A 96 11.81 -7.45 -16.25
C SER A 96 12.41 -6.35 -17.14
N ASP A 97 11.56 -5.59 -17.84
CA ASP A 97 11.95 -4.47 -18.69
C ASP A 97 11.69 -3.08 -18.06
N PHE A 98 11.46 -3.01 -16.75
CA PHE A 98 11.25 -1.75 -16.04
C PHE A 98 12.57 -1.13 -15.57
N TYR A 99 12.99 -0.06 -16.26
CA TYR A 99 14.21 0.69 -15.97
C TYR A 99 13.89 2.19 -15.84
N PRO A 100 13.49 2.67 -14.65
CA PRO A 100 13.24 4.09 -14.44
C PRO A 100 14.55 4.89 -14.60
N THR A 101 14.43 6.11 -15.11
CA THR A 101 15.55 7.03 -15.23
C THR A 101 15.77 7.81 -13.93
N ILE A 102 16.96 8.37 -13.73
CA ILE A 102 17.27 9.17 -12.55
C ILE A 102 16.28 10.33 -12.45
N GLY A 103 15.57 10.41 -11.32
CA GLY A 103 14.54 11.42 -11.05
C GLY A 103 13.11 10.98 -11.35
N ASP A 104 12.91 9.82 -11.99
CA ASP A 104 11.57 9.27 -12.19
C ASP A 104 10.94 8.85 -10.86
N VAL A 105 9.63 9.08 -10.74
CA VAL A 105 8.82 8.62 -9.61
C VAL A 105 8.35 7.21 -9.90
N CYS A 106 8.60 6.29 -8.98
CA CYS A 106 8.14 4.91 -9.08
C CYS A 106 7.69 4.36 -7.72
N CYS A 107 7.04 3.20 -7.74
CA CYS A 107 6.78 2.44 -6.52
C CYS A 107 8.05 1.66 -6.13
N ALA A 108 8.40 1.70 -4.85
CA ALA A 108 9.51 0.92 -4.30
C ALA A 108 9.03 0.15 -3.07
N GLN A 109 9.37 -1.13 -3.00
CA GLN A 109 9.09 -1.94 -1.82
C GLN A 109 10.17 -1.68 -0.77
N PHE A 110 9.76 -1.17 0.38
CA PHE A 110 10.62 -1.05 1.55
C PHE A 110 10.77 -2.42 2.23
N SER A 111 11.99 -2.78 2.65
CA SER A 111 12.36 -4.07 3.26
C SER A 111 12.53 -3.99 4.77
#